data_AF-A0A6A0AJ81-F1
#
_entry.id   AF-A0A6A0AJ81-F1
#
_cell.length_a   1.000
_cell.length_b   1.000
_cell.length_c   1.000
_cell.angle_alpha   90.00
_cell.angle_beta   90.00
_cell.angle_gamma   90.00
#
_symmetry.space_group_name_H-M   'P 1'
#
loop_
_entity.id
_entity.type
_entity.pdbx_description
1 polymer ?
#
loop_
_entity_poly.entity_id
_entity_poly.type
_entity_poly.pdbx_seq_one_letter_code
_entity_poly.pdbx_strand_id
1 'polypeptide(L)'
;AREKTAGRIRKDRVEAEDAAWQERAPADRHDIIEYAPSFAAAAARRCELFKLDMQQQVVVQCCSGAAMKLDGWQTVEFVNSLYRFPLRLPLCTCLECNKDVAVSPVRLGCWGNTPVRPSIWFEQSLLQSYSTSMGQGMSVRGLMALLNKQHHPFVLYPNQKPIRTDVFTAAFYSYQAVAHESTSLTSLGCQGMPTGPFSDCPICATLPGKYKS
;
A
#
# COMPACT_ATOMS: atom_id res chain seq x y z
N ALA A 1 -25.59 -25.96 36.34
CA ALA A 1 -24.78 -27.19 36.22
C ALA A 1 -24.37 -27.49 34.77
N ARG A 2 -25.31 -27.52 33.81
CA ARG A 2 -25.04 -27.83 32.39
C ARG A 2 -24.06 -26.88 31.66
N GLU A 3 -24.08 -25.57 31.94
CA GLU A 3 -23.14 -24.61 31.34
C GLU A 3 -21.69 -24.78 31.81
N LYS A 4 -21.48 -25.17 33.07
CA LYS A 4 -20.13 -25.43 33.61
C LYS A 4 -19.51 -26.68 32.98
N THR A 5 -20.31 -27.68 32.64
CA THR A 5 -19.87 -28.90 31.96
C THR A 5 -19.51 -28.63 30.49
N ALA A 6 -20.33 -27.84 29.78
CA ALA A 6 -20.06 -27.45 28.39
C ALA A 6 -18.79 -26.59 28.25
N GLY A 7 -18.58 -25.63 29.17
CA GLY A 7 -17.35 -24.83 29.21
C GLY A 7 -16.09 -25.65 29.49
N ARG A 8 -16.20 -26.70 30.32
CA ARG A 8 -15.10 -27.60 30.64
C ARG A 8 -14.73 -28.49 29.45
N ILE A 9 -15.72 -29.11 28.79
CA ILE A 9 -15.51 -29.92 27.57
C ILE A 9 -14.84 -29.09 26.46
N ARG A 10 -15.22 -27.82 26.31
CA ARG A 10 -14.63 -26.92 25.29
C ARG A 10 -13.19 -26.56 25.62
N LYS A 11 -12.86 -26.37 26.90
CA LYS A 11 -11.50 -26.10 27.38
C LYS A 11 -10.60 -27.32 27.20
N ASP A 12 -11.06 -28.50 27.63
CA ASP A 12 -10.30 -29.75 27.53
C ASP A 12 -10.01 -30.12 26.06
N ARG A 13 -10.94 -29.81 25.15
CA ARG A 13 -10.74 -29.99 23.70
C ARG A 13 -9.69 -29.04 23.13
N VAL A 14 -9.72 -27.76 23.52
CA VAL A 14 -8.73 -26.76 23.07
C VAL A 14 -7.33 -27.13 23.60
N GLU A 15 -7.23 -27.58 24.85
CA GLU A 15 -5.95 -28.02 25.43
C GLU A 15 -5.40 -29.29 24.74
N ALA A 16 -6.27 -30.22 24.36
CA ALA A 16 -5.88 -31.41 23.59
C ALA A 16 -5.45 -31.07 22.15
N GLU A 17 -6.16 -30.14 21.49
CA GLU A 17 -5.79 -29.65 20.16
C GLU A 17 -4.45 -28.89 20.18
N ASP A 18 -4.19 -28.11 21.22
CA ASP A 18 -2.94 -27.36 21.41
C ASP A 18 -1.76 -28.28 21.72
N ALA A 19 -1.96 -29.31 22.56
CA ALA A 19 -0.95 -30.35 22.81
C ALA A 19 -0.61 -31.15 21.54
N ALA A 20 -1.63 -31.58 20.79
CA ALA A 20 -1.43 -32.26 19.51
C ALA A 20 -0.75 -31.37 18.46
N TRP A 21 -1.01 -30.06 18.48
CA TRP A 21 -0.28 -29.10 17.65
C TRP A 21 1.18 -28.97 18.10
N GLN A 22 1.47 -28.88 19.40
CA GLN A 22 2.84 -28.80 19.92
C GLN A 22 3.68 -30.04 19.58
N GLU A 23 3.06 -31.23 19.55
CA GLU A 23 3.72 -32.48 19.14
C GLU A 23 4.01 -32.53 17.63
N ARG A 24 3.11 -32.02 16.78
CA ARG A 24 3.32 -31.94 15.32
C ARG A 24 4.15 -30.73 14.88
N ALA A 25 4.21 -29.68 15.70
CA ALA A 25 4.86 -28.43 15.39
C ALA A 25 6.33 -28.58 14.92
N PRO A 26 7.16 -29.50 15.43
CA PRO A 26 8.52 -29.69 14.90
C PRO A 26 8.55 -30.19 13.45
N ALA A 27 7.66 -31.13 13.09
CA ALA A 27 7.54 -31.65 11.74
C ALA A 27 6.90 -30.63 10.79
N ASP A 28 5.82 -29.97 11.23
CA ASP A 28 5.17 -28.91 10.45
C ASP A 28 6.11 -27.70 10.24
N ARG A 29 6.97 -27.39 11.22
CA ARG A 29 8.03 -26.37 11.08
C ARG A 29 9.12 -26.83 10.12
N HIS A 30 9.45 -28.13 10.08
CA HIS A 30 10.41 -28.67 9.14
C HIS A 30 9.92 -28.52 7.71
N ASP A 31 8.65 -28.87 7.44
CA ASP A 31 8.01 -28.66 6.14
C ASP A 31 8.00 -27.17 5.76
N ILE A 32 7.62 -26.29 6.69
CA ILE A 32 7.65 -24.83 6.43
C ILE A 32 9.06 -24.37 6.07
N ILE A 33 10.10 -24.84 6.77
CA ILE A 33 11.49 -24.47 6.49
C ILE A 33 11.97 -25.06 5.15
N GLU A 34 11.61 -26.30 4.85
CA GLU A 34 11.98 -27.00 3.62
C GLU A 34 11.33 -26.35 2.38
N TYR A 35 10.04 -26.02 2.46
CA TYR A 35 9.30 -25.43 1.34
C TYR A 35 9.41 -23.91 1.26
N ALA A 36 9.79 -23.20 2.34
CA ALA A 36 9.90 -21.73 2.35
C ALA A 36 10.70 -21.14 1.17
N PRO A 37 11.87 -21.69 0.78
CA PRO A 37 12.61 -21.20 -0.39
C PRO A 37 11.82 -21.32 -1.69
N SER A 38 11.07 -22.42 -1.88
CA SER A 38 10.24 -22.63 -3.08
C SER A 38 9.07 -21.64 -3.14
N PHE A 39 8.43 -21.36 -2.00
CA PHE A 39 7.39 -20.33 -1.90
C PHE A 39 7.94 -18.93 -2.18
N ALA A 40 9.12 -18.60 -1.63
CA ALA A 40 9.79 -17.33 -1.89
C ALA A 40 10.16 -17.16 -3.38
N ALA A 41 10.72 -18.19 -4.00
CA ALA A 41 11.05 -18.19 -5.43
C ALA A 41 9.80 -18.04 -6.31
N ALA A 42 8.72 -18.76 -5.99
CA ALA A 42 7.44 -18.63 -6.70
C ALA A 42 6.83 -17.23 -6.52
N ALA A 43 6.92 -16.65 -5.31
CA ALA A 43 6.47 -15.28 -5.05
C ALA A 43 7.28 -14.24 -5.84
N ALA A 44 8.62 -14.38 -5.88
CA ALA A 44 9.50 -13.53 -6.68
C ALA A 44 9.18 -13.62 -8.18
N ARG A 45 8.96 -14.84 -8.70
CA ARG A 45 8.56 -15.03 -10.10
C ARG A 45 7.23 -14.37 -10.42
N ARG A 46 6.22 -14.50 -9.54
CA ARG A 46 4.94 -13.81 -9.71
C ARG A 46 5.09 -12.28 -9.67
N CYS A 47 5.95 -11.77 -8.78
CA CYS A 47 6.28 -10.34 -8.72
C CYS A 47 6.88 -9.84 -10.04
N GLU A 48 7.87 -10.54 -10.60
CA GLU A 48 8.47 -10.14 -11.89
C GLU A 48 7.48 -10.24 -13.05
N LEU A 49 6.63 -11.26 -13.11
CA LEU A 49 5.57 -11.35 -14.13
C LEU A 49 4.59 -10.19 -14.03
N PHE A 50 4.15 -9.86 -12.81
CA PHE A 50 3.24 -8.73 -12.58
C PHE A 50 3.89 -7.40 -12.94
N LYS A 51 5.16 -7.20 -12.58
CA LYS A 51 5.93 -6.02 -12.97
C LYS A 51 6.04 -5.88 -14.49
N LEU A 52 6.28 -6.97 -15.21
CA LEU A 52 6.33 -6.97 -16.68
C LEU A 52 4.98 -6.60 -17.29
N ASP A 53 3.89 -7.19 -16.80
CA ASP A 53 2.52 -6.84 -17.23
C ASP A 53 2.23 -5.35 -17.00
N MET A 54 2.52 -4.85 -15.79
CA MET A 54 2.33 -3.45 -15.46
C MET A 54 3.19 -2.53 -16.36
N GLN A 55 4.44 -2.91 -16.65
CA GLN A 55 5.35 -2.17 -17.53
C GLN A 55 4.83 -2.11 -18.97
N GLN A 56 4.14 -3.14 -19.46
CA GLN A 56 3.53 -3.18 -20.79
C GLN A 56 2.29 -2.28 -20.90
N GLN A 57 1.59 -2.06 -19.79
CA GLN A 57 0.43 -1.16 -19.73
C GLN A 57 0.81 0.32 -19.67
N VAL A 58 2.09 0.65 -19.48
CA VAL A 58 2.58 2.03 -19.47
C VAL A 58 2.44 2.65 -20.86
N VAL A 59 1.41 3.47 -21.04
CA VAL A 59 1.15 4.20 -22.28
C VAL A 59 1.15 5.70 -22.02
N VAL A 60 2.01 6.44 -22.73
CA VAL A 60 1.99 7.91 -22.74
C VAL A 60 0.95 8.38 -23.75
N GLN A 61 0.07 9.28 -23.33
CA GLN A 61 -0.89 9.93 -24.21
C GLN A 61 -0.89 11.43 -23.94
N CYS A 62 -0.94 12.22 -25.01
CA CYS A 62 -1.18 13.65 -24.97
C CYS A 62 -2.35 13.99 -25.92
N CYS A 63 -2.37 15.20 -26.50
CA CYS A 63 -3.21 15.61 -27.63
C CYS A 63 -3.49 14.42 -28.56
N SER A 64 -4.75 14.21 -28.93
CA SER A 64 -5.32 13.04 -29.61
C SER A 64 -4.39 12.33 -30.63
N GLY A 65 -3.49 11.47 -30.14
CA GLY A 65 -2.56 10.70 -30.98
C GLY A 65 -1.32 11.45 -31.49
N ALA A 66 -0.99 12.62 -30.93
CA ALA A 66 0.18 13.40 -31.30
C ALA A 66 1.48 12.60 -31.11
N ALA A 67 2.45 12.85 -31.99
CA ALA A 67 3.79 12.27 -31.89
C ALA A 67 4.48 12.75 -30.59
N MET A 68 5.09 11.82 -29.87
CA MET A 68 5.83 12.08 -28.63
C MET A 68 7.33 11.96 -28.90
N LYS A 69 8.11 12.89 -28.35
CA LYS A 69 9.55 12.74 -28.22
C LYS A 69 9.87 12.17 -26.84
N LEU A 70 10.66 11.10 -26.79
CA LEU A 70 11.18 10.57 -25.53
C LEU A 70 12.38 11.41 -25.08
N ASP A 71 12.26 12.06 -23.93
CA ASP A 71 13.34 12.89 -23.36
C ASP A 71 14.12 12.16 -22.26
N GLY A 72 13.51 11.13 -21.65
CA GLY A 72 14.19 10.32 -20.65
C GLY A 72 13.29 9.31 -19.97
N TRP A 73 13.75 8.85 -18.81
CA TRP A 73 13.05 7.88 -17.97
C TRP A 73 13.06 8.36 -16.53
N GLN A 74 11.95 8.18 -15.83
CA GLN A 74 11.87 8.28 -14.38
C GLN A 74 11.54 6.90 -13.79
N THR A 75 11.95 6.69 -12.55
CA THR A 75 11.58 5.48 -11.80
C THR A 75 10.66 5.91 -10.66
N VAL A 76 9.53 5.23 -10.55
CA VAL A 76 8.61 5.35 -9.43
C VAL A 76 8.55 4.02 -8.69
N GLU A 77 8.24 4.06 -7.42
CA GLU A 77 8.04 2.87 -6.61
C GLU A 77 6.56 2.49 -6.63
N PHE A 78 6.23 1.34 -7.20
CA PHE A 78 4.89 0.79 -7.15
C PHE A 78 4.69 -0.04 -5.87
N VAL A 79 3.51 0.09 -5.27
CA VAL A 79 3.13 -0.60 -4.03
C VAL A 79 1.69 -1.10 -4.17
N ASN A 80 1.49 -2.40 -3.98
CA ASN A 80 0.17 -2.97 -3.73
C ASN A 80 0.19 -3.87 -2.48
N SER A 81 -0.90 -4.59 -2.24
CA SER A 81 -1.02 -5.46 -1.06
C SER A 81 0.01 -6.58 -1.03
N LEU A 82 0.62 -6.97 -2.16
CA LEU A 82 1.52 -8.13 -2.27
C LEU A 82 2.96 -7.75 -2.61
N TYR A 83 3.15 -6.74 -3.45
CA TYR A 83 4.39 -6.44 -4.14
C TYR A 83 4.79 -4.98 -3.97
N ARG A 84 6.10 -4.77 -3.97
CA ARG A 84 6.76 -3.47 -3.98
C ARG A 84 7.95 -3.55 -4.93
N PHE A 85 7.96 -2.73 -5.97
CA PHE A 85 9.04 -2.76 -6.96
C PHE A 85 9.19 -1.42 -7.71
N PRO A 86 10.38 -1.14 -8.27
CA PRO A 86 10.57 0.01 -9.14
C PRO A 86 9.90 -0.21 -10.51
N LEU A 87 9.10 0.75 -10.94
CA LEU A 87 8.47 0.84 -12.25
C LEU A 87 9.11 1.98 -13.05
N ARG A 88 9.49 1.71 -14.30
CA ARG A 88 10.13 2.71 -15.17
C ARG A 88 9.08 3.37 -16.05
N LEU A 89 9.06 4.69 -16.02
CA LEU A 89 8.11 5.49 -16.80
C LEU A 89 8.88 6.39 -17.77
N PRO A 90 8.44 6.47 -19.04
CA PRO A 90 9.00 7.43 -19.98
C PRO A 90 8.61 8.87 -19.58
N LEU A 91 9.55 9.78 -19.79
CA LEU A 91 9.32 11.22 -19.78
C LEU A 91 9.32 11.68 -21.23
N CYS A 92 8.21 12.26 -21.68
CA CYS A 92 8.05 12.64 -23.07
C CYS A 92 7.65 14.11 -23.20
N THR A 93 8.01 14.73 -24.32
CA THR A 93 7.47 16.02 -24.75
C THR A 93 6.54 15.78 -25.94
N CYS A 94 5.34 16.35 -25.87
CA CYS A 94 4.41 16.35 -27.00
C CYS A 94 4.93 17.25 -28.11
N LEU A 95 5.11 16.73 -29.33
CA LEU A 95 5.63 17.52 -30.44
C LEU A 95 4.62 18.53 -31.01
N GLU A 96 3.33 18.39 -30.70
CA GLU A 96 2.29 19.30 -31.19
C GLU A 96 2.10 20.50 -30.25
N CYS A 97 1.98 20.27 -28.94
CA CYS A 97 1.75 21.34 -27.96
C CYS A 97 2.99 21.74 -27.17
N ASN A 98 4.13 21.10 -27.41
CA ASN A 98 5.43 21.33 -26.77
C ASN A 98 5.38 21.30 -25.23
N LYS A 99 4.51 20.45 -24.66
CA LYS A 99 4.39 20.26 -23.21
C LYS A 99 5.02 18.95 -22.77
N ASP A 100 5.61 18.97 -21.57
CA ASP A 100 6.04 17.78 -20.86
C ASP A 100 4.82 16.91 -20.51
N VAL A 101 4.90 15.64 -20.86
CA VAL A 101 3.87 14.63 -20.64
C VAL A 101 4.46 13.54 -19.74
N ALA A 102 3.86 13.39 -18.56
CA ALA A 102 4.14 12.30 -17.64
C ALA A 102 3.00 11.28 -17.66
N VAL A 103 3.35 10.01 -17.44
CA VAL A 103 2.36 8.95 -17.26
C VAL A 103 1.57 9.23 -15.98
N SER A 104 0.25 9.29 -16.11
CA SER A 104 -0.65 9.47 -14.96
C SER A 104 -0.80 8.15 -14.18
N PRO A 105 -0.63 8.14 -12.85
CA PRO A 105 -0.83 6.94 -12.03
C PRO A 105 -2.26 6.41 -12.14
N VAL A 106 -3.26 7.30 -12.25
CA VAL A 106 -4.69 6.93 -12.28
C VAL A 106 -5.01 6.06 -13.49
N ARG A 107 -4.32 6.25 -14.63
CA ARG A 107 -4.51 5.43 -15.83
C ARG A 107 -4.04 3.98 -15.67
N LEU A 108 -3.18 3.71 -14.70
CA LEU A 108 -2.76 2.36 -14.30
C LEU A 108 -3.47 1.89 -13.04
N GLY A 109 -4.61 2.51 -12.67
CA GLY A 109 -5.33 2.17 -11.45
C GLY A 109 -4.52 2.45 -10.18
N CYS A 110 -3.65 3.46 -10.20
CA CYS A 110 -2.77 3.82 -9.10
C CYS A 110 -2.98 5.26 -8.63
N TRP A 111 -2.50 5.56 -7.43
CA TRP A 111 -2.53 6.89 -6.83
C TRP A 111 -1.16 7.28 -6.29
N GLY A 112 -0.72 8.49 -6.64
CA GLY A 112 0.57 9.01 -6.23
C GLY A 112 0.57 9.54 -4.79
N ASN A 113 1.74 9.50 -4.15
CA ASN A 113 1.97 10.14 -2.85
C ASN A 113 1.98 11.69 -2.88
N THR A 114 1.95 12.29 -4.07
CA THR A 114 1.83 13.74 -4.30
C THR A 114 1.14 13.97 -5.65
N PRO A 115 0.38 15.06 -5.81
CA PRO A 115 -0.21 15.43 -7.10
C PRO A 115 0.84 15.83 -8.15
N VAL A 116 2.03 16.26 -7.71
CA VAL A 116 3.10 16.75 -8.58
C VAL A 116 4.28 15.78 -8.54
N ARG A 117 4.51 15.07 -9.64
CA ARG A 117 5.61 14.09 -9.83
C ARG A 117 5.73 13.07 -8.69
N PRO A 118 4.72 12.19 -8.52
CA PRO A 118 4.74 11.18 -7.48
C PRO A 118 5.89 10.19 -7.65
N SER A 119 6.61 9.97 -6.55
CA SER A 119 7.72 9.01 -6.47
C SER A 119 7.25 7.62 -6.00
N ILE A 120 6.09 7.53 -5.35
CA ILE A 120 5.50 6.28 -4.87
C ILE A 120 4.05 6.21 -5.32
N TRP A 121 3.66 5.09 -5.93
CA TRP A 121 2.35 4.81 -6.51
C TRP A 121 1.70 3.66 -5.76
N PHE A 122 0.53 3.90 -5.19
CA PHE A 122 -0.26 2.89 -4.50
C PHE A 122 -1.38 2.40 -5.41
N GLU A 123 -1.50 1.09 -5.56
CA GLU A 123 -2.59 0.48 -6.32
C GLU A 123 -3.95 0.78 -5.67
N GLN A 124 -4.97 1.05 -6.49
CA GLN A 124 -6.32 1.36 -6.03
C GLN A 124 -6.91 0.26 -5.14
N SER A 125 -6.64 -1.02 -5.44
CA SER A 125 -7.17 -2.13 -4.64
C SER A 125 -6.68 -2.09 -3.19
N LEU A 126 -5.44 -1.64 -2.96
CA LEU A 126 -4.86 -1.46 -1.64
C LEU A 126 -5.57 -0.33 -0.88
N LEU A 127 -5.84 0.79 -1.56
CA LEU A 127 -6.55 1.93 -0.98
C LEU A 127 -8.01 1.59 -0.64
N GLN A 128 -8.68 0.85 -1.52
CA GLN A 128 -10.03 0.31 -1.29
C GLN A 128 -10.07 -0.64 -0.07
N SER A 129 -9.11 -1.56 0.00
CA SER A 129 -8.98 -2.50 1.12
C SER A 129 -8.73 -1.77 2.44
N TYR A 130 -7.94 -0.70 2.40
CA TYR A 130 -7.74 0.14 3.58
C TYR A 130 -9.01 0.88 3.99
N SER A 131 -9.76 1.46 3.04
CA SER A 131 -11.03 2.16 3.34
C SER A 131 -12.00 1.25 4.12
N THR A 132 -12.11 -0.02 3.70
CA THR A 132 -12.91 -1.03 4.40
C THR A 132 -12.34 -1.35 5.79
N SER A 133 -11.03 -1.58 5.89
CA SER A 133 -10.37 -1.94 7.15
C SER A 133 -10.36 -0.79 8.17
N MET A 134 -10.33 0.46 7.70
CA MET A 134 -10.43 1.66 8.51
C MET A 134 -11.77 1.70 9.27
N GLY A 135 -12.87 1.31 8.61
CA GLY A 135 -14.18 1.16 9.25
C GLY A 135 -14.22 0.10 10.37
N GLN A 136 -13.24 -0.81 10.39
CA GLN A 136 -13.06 -1.83 11.43
C GLN A 136 -12.00 -1.42 12.49
N GLY A 137 -11.51 -0.17 12.45
CA GLY A 137 -10.54 0.36 13.41
C GLY A 137 -9.08 0.19 13.02
N MET A 138 -8.76 -0.21 11.78
CA MET A 138 -7.37 -0.29 11.32
C MET A 138 -6.77 1.11 11.13
N SER A 139 -5.69 1.39 11.87
CA SER A 139 -4.92 2.63 11.67
C SER A 139 -3.99 2.54 10.47
N VAL A 140 -3.70 3.69 9.82
CA VAL A 140 -2.67 3.78 8.75
C VAL A 140 -1.33 3.24 9.24
N ARG A 141 -0.95 3.53 10.49
CA ARG A 141 0.28 3.02 11.10
C ARG A 141 0.29 1.49 11.16
N GLY A 142 -0.83 0.89 11.56
CA GLY A 142 -1.00 -0.56 11.56
C GLY A 142 -0.86 -1.16 10.16
N LEU A 143 -1.53 -0.57 9.17
CA LEU A 143 -1.42 -1.01 7.78
C LEU A 143 0.02 -0.90 7.26
N MET A 144 0.69 0.24 7.47
CA MET A 144 2.08 0.41 7.03
C MET A 144 3.03 -0.56 7.72
N ALA A 145 2.81 -0.88 8.99
CA ALA A 145 3.60 -1.90 9.68
C ALA A 145 3.42 -3.28 9.04
N LEU A 146 2.18 -3.65 8.67
CA LEU A 146 1.88 -4.90 7.98
C LEU A 146 2.49 -4.95 6.58
N LEU A 147 2.27 -3.92 5.75
CA LEU A 147 2.83 -3.86 4.40
C LEU A 147 4.36 -3.87 4.43
N ASN A 148 4.98 -3.09 5.32
CA ASN A 148 6.43 -3.11 5.45
C ASN A 148 6.93 -4.48 5.91
N LYS A 149 6.24 -5.19 6.80
CA LYS A 149 6.63 -6.56 7.18
C LYS A 149 6.47 -7.55 6.00
N GLN A 150 5.44 -7.38 5.20
CA GLN A 150 5.13 -8.26 4.08
C GLN A 150 6.05 -8.04 2.88
N HIS A 151 6.33 -6.78 2.53
CA HIS A 151 7.25 -6.40 1.45
C HIS A 151 8.71 -6.50 1.88
N HIS A 152 8.98 -6.35 3.18
CA HIS A 152 10.30 -6.51 3.78
C HIS A 152 10.31 -7.61 4.84
N PRO A 153 10.43 -8.90 4.45
CA PRO A 153 11.16 -9.79 5.32
C PRO A 153 12.58 -9.21 5.42
N PHE A 154 12.88 -8.47 6.49
CA PHE A 154 14.14 -7.73 6.70
C PHE A 154 15.40 -8.57 6.46
N VAL A 155 15.28 -9.90 6.56
CA VAL A 155 16.32 -10.89 6.29
C VAL A 155 16.70 -10.97 4.80
N LEU A 156 15.79 -10.70 3.87
CA LEU A 156 15.99 -10.90 2.43
C LEU A 156 16.34 -9.61 1.67
N TYR A 157 15.94 -8.43 2.16
CA TYR A 157 16.12 -7.14 1.45
C TYR A 157 16.50 -5.99 2.40
N PRO A 158 17.75 -5.94 2.91
CA PRO A 158 18.15 -5.05 4.00
C PRO A 158 18.22 -3.54 3.65
N ASN A 159 18.19 -3.17 2.36
CA ASN A 159 18.47 -1.80 1.91
C ASN A 159 17.22 -0.98 1.54
N GLN A 160 16.01 -1.51 1.69
CA GLN A 160 14.79 -0.78 1.37
C GLN A 160 14.25 0.02 2.57
N LYS A 161 13.89 1.29 2.35
CA LYS A 161 13.33 2.16 3.40
C LYS A 161 11.85 1.82 3.66
N PRO A 162 11.40 1.79 4.92
CA PRO A 162 9.99 1.61 5.24
C PRO A 162 9.10 2.67 4.58
N ILE A 163 7.92 2.26 4.10
CA ILE A 163 6.88 3.18 3.64
C ILE A 163 6.41 3.98 4.85
N ARG A 164 6.53 5.31 4.77
CA ARG A 164 6.09 6.20 5.84
C ARG A 164 4.57 6.38 5.78
N THR A 165 3.96 6.59 6.95
CA THR A 165 2.51 6.74 7.07
C THR A 165 1.98 7.99 6.38
N ASP A 166 2.71 9.09 6.40
CA ASP A 166 2.32 10.35 5.76
C ASP A 166 2.26 10.23 4.22
N VAL A 167 3.21 9.49 3.63
CA VAL A 167 3.25 9.20 2.18
C VAL A 167 2.01 8.44 1.74
N PHE A 168 1.62 7.40 2.48
CA PHE A 168 0.40 6.64 2.18
C PHE A 168 -0.86 7.48 2.40
N THR A 169 -0.88 8.27 3.47
CA THR A 169 -2.05 9.08 3.83
C THR A 169 -2.40 10.09 2.73
N ALA A 170 -1.40 10.73 2.13
CA ALA A 170 -1.61 11.65 1.00
C ALA A 170 -2.26 10.97 -0.22
N ALA A 171 -1.79 9.77 -0.59
CA ALA A 171 -2.37 8.99 -1.68
C ALA A 171 -3.81 8.54 -1.36
N PHE A 172 -4.05 8.10 -0.12
CA PHE A 172 -5.36 7.65 0.33
C PHE A 172 -6.41 8.76 0.31
N TYR A 173 -6.09 9.96 0.80
CA TYR A 173 -7.03 11.08 0.74
C TYR A 173 -7.26 11.59 -0.68
N SER A 174 -6.24 11.55 -1.54
CA SER A 174 -6.41 11.86 -2.97
C SER A 174 -7.40 10.90 -3.63
N TYR A 175 -7.29 9.60 -3.32
CA TYR A 175 -8.26 8.58 -3.74
C TYR A 175 -9.66 8.86 -3.19
N GLN A 176 -9.79 9.12 -1.88
CA GLN A 176 -11.08 9.37 -1.25
C GLN A 176 -11.78 10.61 -1.80
N ALA A 177 -11.03 11.68 -2.09
CA ALA A 177 -11.57 12.89 -2.72
C ALA A 177 -12.27 12.56 -4.04
N VAL A 178 -11.66 11.72 -4.89
CA VAL A 178 -12.26 11.33 -6.17
C VAL A 178 -13.36 10.29 -5.98
N ALA A 179 -13.16 9.29 -5.11
CA ALA A 179 -14.14 8.23 -4.86
C ALA A 179 -15.46 8.76 -4.27
N HIS A 180 -15.41 9.87 -3.53
CA HIS A 180 -16.57 10.53 -2.93
C HIS A 180 -17.00 11.82 -3.64
N GLU A 181 -16.47 12.10 -4.85
CA GLU A 181 -16.74 13.33 -5.62
C GLU A 181 -16.58 14.61 -4.78
N SER A 182 -15.62 14.58 -3.87
CA SER A 182 -15.47 15.55 -2.80
C SER A 182 -14.34 16.51 -3.09
N THR A 183 -14.67 17.81 -3.15
CA THR A 183 -13.70 18.89 -3.32
C THR A 183 -13.28 19.53 -1.99
N SER A 184 -13.83 19.07 -0.86
CA SER A 184 -13.55 19.64 0.47
C SER A 184 -13.21 18.57 1.51
N LEU A 185 -12.21 18.86 2.35
CA LEU A 185 -11.81 18.01 3.48
C LEU A 185 -12.97 17.78 4.47
N THR A 186 -13.88 18.74 4.60
CA THR A 186 -15.06 18.65 5.47
C THR A 186 -16.01 17.53 5.05
N SER A 187 -16.23 17.36 3.74
CA SER A 187 -17.05 16.25 3.19
C SER A 187 -16.37 14.88 3.29
N LEU A 188 -15.07 14.84 3.58
CA LEU A 188 -14.31 13.61 3.85
C LEU A 188 -14.24 13.28 5.35
N GLY A 189 -14.95 14.03 6.21
CA GLY A 189 -14.97 13.81 7.66
C GLY A 189 -13.81 14.46 8.42
N CYS A 190 -13.02 15.34 7.79
CA CYS A 190 -11.85 15.99 8.40
C CYS A 190 -12.21 17.34 9.07
N GLN A 191 -13.29 17.42 9.84
CA GLN A 191 -13.65 18.66 10.56
C GLN A 191 -12.58 19.00 11.62
N GLY A 192 -12.05 20.23 11.58
CA GLY A 192 -11.09 20.76 12.57
C GLY A 192 -9.61 20.75 12.17
N MET A 193 -9.26 20.34 10.94
CA MET A 193 -7.87 20.42 10.45
C MET A 193 -7.56 21.80 9.84
N PRO A 194 -6.44 22.46 10.20
CA PRO A 194 -6.09 23.76 9.65
C PRO A 194 -5.87 23.65 8.14
N THR A 195 -6.42 24.54 7.32
CA THR A 195 -6.38 24.44 5.86
C THR A 195 -5.00 24.81 5.28
N GLY A 196 -4.39 23.93 4.47
CA GLY A 196 -3.20 24.23 3.65
C GLY A 196 -2.55 22.97 3.05
N PRO A 197 -1.63 23.06 2.09
CA PRO A 197 -1.02 21.91 1.38
C PRO A 197 -0.16 20.97 2.28
N PHE A 198 -0.03 21.30 3.57
CA PHE A 198 0.66 20.52 4.59
C PHE A 198 -0.26 20.15 5.77
N SER A 199 -1.57 20.34 5.64
CA SER A 199 -2.57 19.91 6.65
C SER A 199 -2.84 18.41 6.65
N ASP A 200 -2.33 17.70 5.65
CA ASP A 200 -2.76 16.34 5.29
C ASP A 200 -1.91 15.23 5.93
N CYS A 201 -1.28 15.54 7.07
CA CYS A 201 -0.46 14.59 7.82
C CYS A 201 -1.06 14.34 9.21
N PRO A 202 -1.54 13.13 9.54
CA PRO A 202 -2.04 12.79 10.86
C PRO A 202 -0.95 12.75 11.94
N ILE A 203 0.33 12.95 11.57
CA ILE A 203 1.43 13.19 12.51
C ILE A 203 1.44 14.67 12.97
N CYS A 204 1.10 15.61 12.07
CA CYS A 204 1.11 17.06 12.35
C CYS A 204 -0.12 17.54 13.14
N ALA A 205 -1.22 16.78 13.12
CA ALA A 205 -2.36 17.03 13.99
C ALA A 205 -2.10 16.62 15.46
N THR A 206 -1.01 15.89 15.73
CA THR A 206 -0.62 15.49 17.08
C THR A 206 0.71 16.13 17.50
N LEU A 207 0.54 17.28 18.18
CA LEU A 207 1.39 17.94 19.20
C LEU A 207 2.04 19.27 18.73
N PRO A 208 1.86 20.36 19.50
CA PRO A 208 2.28 20.40 20.90
C PRO A 208 1.22 20.88 21.90
N GLY A 209 1.26 20.29 23.09
CA GLY A 209 0.55 20.83 24.25
C GLY A 209 1.08 22.23 24.65
N LYS A 210 0.23 22.93 25.41
CA LYS A 210 0.45 24.18 26.17
C LYS A 210 0.36 25.50 25.37
N TYR A 211 -0.85 26.08 25.33
CA TYR A 211 -1.07 27.45 25.80
C TYR A 211 -2.41 27.54 26.55
N LYS A 212 -2.28 27.61 27.88
CA LYS A 212 -3.10 28.25 28.92
C LYS A 212 -4.57 28.61 28.64
N SER A 213 -5.44 28.09 29.50
CA SER A 213 -6.09 28.93 30.54
C SER A 213 -5.83 28.30 31.90
#